data_AF-A0A1H3S698-F1
#
_entry.id   AF-A0A1H3S698-F1
#
_cell.length_a   1.000
_cell.length_b   1.000
_cell.length_c   1.000
_cell.angle_alpha   90.00
_cell.angle_beta   90.00
_cell.angle_gamma   90.00
#
_symmetry.space_group_name_H-M   'P 1'
#
loop_
_entity.id
_entity.type
_entity.pdbx_description
1 polymer ?
#
loop_
_entity_poly.entity_id
_entity_poly.type
_entity_poly.pdbx_seq_one_letter_code
_entity_poly.pdbx_strand_id
1 'polypeptide(L)'
;MEAISYDNEYNAITDYCFACTLLGTTGIKDIERSERKWFIMWTKFIEMVPFVTSAVFLLYIFIQMNTISTLREENKKLRTQVAESCQTSLEEEVRLLLKSSSKLDVIKHLRTKKGLSILDAKKLVDSISNS
;
A
#
# COMPACT_ATOMS: atom_id res chain seq x y z
N MET A 1 -90.58 -37.75 -24.72
CA MET A 1 -89.80 -36.52 -24.97
C MET A 1 -89.63 -35.84 -23.62
N GLU A 2 -88.55 -36.15 -22.91
CA GLU A 2 -88.21 -35.52 -21.63
C GLU A 2 -87.01 -34.61 -21.88
N ALA A 3 -87.21 -33.30 -21.77
CA ALA A 3 -86.14 -32.31 -21.75
C ALA A 3 -85.80 -32.08 -20.28
N ILE A 4 -84.73 -32.72 -19.80
CA ILE A 4 -84.21 -32.53 -18.45
C ILE A 4 -83.24 -31.35 -18.47
N SER A 5 -83.58 -30.37 -17.63
CA SER A 5 -82.82 -29.20 -17.18
C SER A 5 -81.30 -29.44 -17.02
N TYR A 6 -80.49 -28.77 -17.86
CA TYR A 6 -79.02 -28.80 -17.83
C TYR A 6 -78.37 -27.45 -17.44
N ASP A 7 -79.14 -26.45 -16.99
CA ASP A 7 -78.64 -25.07 -16.86
C ASP A 7 -78.02 -24.71 -15.49
N ASN A 8 -78.08 -25.58 -14.47
CA ASN A 8 -77.67 -25.21 -13.11
C ASN A 8 -76.22 -25.60 -12.75
N GLU A 9 -75.52 -26.37 -13.60
CA GLU A 9 -74.17 -26.87 -13.29
C GLU A 9 -73.04 -26.01 -13.90
N TYR A 10 -73.35 -25.20 -14.92
CA TYR A 10 -72.35 -24.36 -15.59
C TYR A 10 -71.96 -23.10 -14.79
N ASN A 11 -72.87 -22.55 -13.97
CA ASN A 11 -72.59 -21.35 -13.18
C ASN A 11 -71.67 -21.62 -11.97
N ALA A 12 -71.65 -22.86 -11.44
CA ALA A 12 -70.78 -23.21 -10.33
C ALA A 12 -69.30 -23.32 -10.75
N ILE A 13 -69.02 -23.75 -11.98
CA ILE A 13 -67.65 -23.96 -12.47
C ILE A 13 -66.94 -22.63 -12.76
N THR A 14 -67.67 -21.60 -13.18
CA THR A 14 -67.10 -20.28 -13.48
C THR A 14 -66.65 -19.53 -12.22
N ASP A 15 -67.34 -19.71 -11.08
CA ASP A 15 -66.98 -19.03 -9.83
C ASP A 15 -65.72 -19.61 -9.15
N TYR A 16 -65.50 -20.93 -9.24
CA TYR A 16 -64.26 -21.55 -8.73
C TYR A 16 -63.01 -21.12 -9.52
N CYS A 17 -63.15 -20.82 -10.82
CA CYS A 17 -62.03 -20.40 -11.65
C CYS A 17 -61.56 -18.96 -11.33
N PHE A 18 -62.49 -18.09 -10.94
CA PHE A 18 -62.16 -16.70 -10.56
C PHE A 18 -61.47 -16.61 -9.20
N ALA A 19 -61.85 -17.47 -8.24
CA ALA A 19 -61.24 -17.52 -6.91
C ALA A 19 -59.77 -18.02 -6.93
N CYS A 20 -59.44 -19.00 -7.79
CA CYS A 20 -58.06 -19.49 -7.94
C CYS A 20 -57.12 -18.46 -8.57
N THR A 21 -57.63 -17.59 -9.46
CA THR A 21 -56.83 -16.53 -10.08
C THR A 21 -56.54 -15.37 -9.10
N LEU A 22 -57.49 -15.06 -8.21
CA LEU A 22 -57.31 -14.03 -7.18
C LEU A 22 -56.38 -14.47 -6.04
N LEU A 23 -56.41 -15.74 -5.65
CA LEU A 23 -55.51 -16.29 -4.62
C LEU A 23 -54.06 -16.46 -5.09
N GLY A 24 -53.82 -16.63 -6.39
CA GLY A 24 -52.47 -16.72 -6.97
C GLY A 24 -51.72 -15.39 -7.08
N THR A 25 -52.43 -14.25 -7.17
CA THR A 25 -51.81 -12.93 -7.41
C THR A 25 -51.41 -12.18 -6.14
N THR A 26 -51.94 -12.57 -4.97
CA THR A 26 -51.57 -11.94 -3.69
C THR A 26 -50.24 -12.44 -3.16
N GLY A 27 -49.92 -13.73 -3.34
CA GLY A 27 -48.62 -14.30 -2.93
C GLY A 27 -47.42 -13.82 -3.75
N ILE A 28 -47.61 -13.53 -5.05
CA ILE A 28 -46.53 -13.06 -5.94
C ILE A 28 -46.09 -11.63 -5.58
N LYS A 29 -47.02 -10.77 -5.14
CA LYS A 29 -46.72 -9.38 -4.76
C LYS A 29 -45.85 -9.27 -3.50
N ASP A 30 -45.96 -10.22 -2.57
CA ASP A 30 -45.16 -10.21 -1.35
C ASP A 30 -43.73 -10.73 -1.57
N ILE A 31 -43.52 -11.62 -2.55
CA ILE A 31 -42.19 -12.06 -2.99
C ILE A 31 -41.44 -10.89 -3.65
N GLU A 32 -42.07 -10.16 -4.56
CA GLU A 32 -41.46 -9.00 -5.24
C GLU A 32 -41.12 -7.86 -4.26
N ARG A 33 -41.95 -7.68 -3.21
CA ARG A 33 -41.68 -6.71 -2.15
C ARG A 33 -40.49 -7.12 -1.26
N SER A 34 -40.26 -8.41 -1.08
CA SER A 34 -39.10 -8.93 -0.35
C SER A 34 -37.81 -8.69 -1.15
N GLU A 35 -37.79 -9.01 -2.44
CA GLU A 35 -36.61 -8.83 -3.30
C GLU A 35 -36.15 -7.38 -3.38
N ARG A 36 -37.08 -6.42 -3.42
CA ARG A 36 -36.72 -4.99 -3.36
C ARG A 36 -36.03 -4.58 -2.06
N LYS A 37 -36.40 -5.17 -0.92
CA LYS A 37 -35.74 -4.89 0.37
C LYS A 37 -34.31 -5.45 0.38
N TRP A 38 -34.12 -6.66 -0.15
CA TRP A 38 -32.79 -7.26 -0.29
C TRP A 38 -31.90 -6.45 -1.22
N PHE A 39 -32.44 -5.96 -2.34
CA PHE A 39 -31.68 -5.13 -3.28
C PHE A 39 -31.19 -3.82 -2.64
N ILE A 40 -32.06 -3.09 -1.93
CA ILE A 40 -31.68 -1.86 -1.23
C ILE A 40 -30.66 -2.13 -0.11
N MET A 41 -30.76 -3.27 0.57
CA MET A 41 -29.80 -3.64 1.60
C MET A 41 -28.42 -3.98 0.98
N TRP A 42 -28.42 -4.61 -0.20
CA TRP A 42 -27.22 -4.97 -0.91
C TRP A 42 -26.49 -3.76 -1.50
N THR A 43 -27.21 -2.76 -2.03
CA THR A 43 -26.58 -1.53 -2.53
C THR A 43 -25.88 -0.74 -1.42
N LYS A 44 -26.50 -0.65 -0.23
CA LYS A 44 -25.89 0.00 0.94
C LYS A 44 -24.65 -0.75 1.45
N PHE A 45 -24.63 -2.08 1.32
CA PHE A 45 -23.46 -2.87 1.69
C PHE A 45 -22.28 -2.59 0.75
N ILE A 46 -22.54 -2.51 -0.55
CA ILE A 46 -21.52 -2.20 -1.57
C ILE A 46 -20.88 -0.82 -1.32
N GLU A 47 -21.66 0.17 -0.91
CA GLU A 47 -21.14 1.50 -0.58
C GLU A 47 -20.17 1.52 0.61
N MET A 48 -20.25 0.55 1.54
CA MET A 48 -19.35 0.49 2.70
C MET A 48 -17.99 -0.16 2.40
N VAL A 49 -17.92 -1.01 1.38
CA VAL A 49 -16.69 -1.71 0.97
C VAL A 49 -15.51 -0.77 0.68
N PRO A 50 -15.63 0.33 -0.09
CA PRO A 50 -14.50 1.24 -0.35
C PRO A 50 -13.96 1.92 0.91
N PHE A 51 -14.83 2.21 1.89
CA PHE A 51 -14.38 2.84 3.14
C PHE A 51 -13.54 1.90 3.98
N VAL A 52 -13.98 0.65 4.13
CA VAL A 52 -13.25 -0.37 4.90
C VAL A 52 -11.92 -0.70 4.22
N THR A 53 -11.92 -0.90 2.91
CA THR A 53 -10.69 -1.19 2.15
C THR A 53 -9.71 -0.03 2.19
N SER A 54 -10.19 1.22 2.05
CA SER A 54 -9.35 2.42 2.18
C SER A 54 -8.74 2.53 3.58
N ALA A 55 -9.50 2.24 4.64
CA ALA A 55 -8.98 2.29 6.01
C ALA A 55 -7.85 1.27 6.23
N VAL A 56 -8.03 0.03 5.75
CA VAL A 56 -6.99 -1.01 5.81
C VAL A 56 -5.74 -0.59 5.03
N PHE A 57 -5.91 0.00 3.83
CA PHE A 57 -4.79 0.46 3.01
C PHE A 57 -4.00 1.58 3.68
N LEU A 58 -4.67 2.53 4.33
CA LEU A 58 -4.02 3.60 5.09
C LEU A 58 -3.23 3.06 6.29
N LEU A 59 -3.80 2.10 7.03
CA LEU A 59 -3.07 1.44 8.12
C LEU A 59 -1.83 0.70 7.61
N TYR A 60 -1.94 0.03 6.46
CA TYR A 60 -0.82 -0.65 5.83
C TYR A 60 0.31 0.32 5.45
N ILE A 61 -0.03 1.45 4.81
CA ILE A 61 0.93 2.50 4.47
C ILE A 61 1.60 3.06 5.73
N PHE A 62 0.82 3.29 6.80
CA PHE A 62 1.35 3.84 8.05
C PHE A 62 2.38 2.91 8.70
N ILE A 63 2.10 1.60 8.74
CA ILE A 63 3.04 0.59 9.24
C ILE A 63 4.34 0.63 8.42
N GLN A 64 4.24 0.62 7.10
CA GLN A 64 5.41 0.66 6.22
C GLN A 64 6.21 1.96 6.37
N MET A 65 5.56 3.09 6.60
CA MET A 65 6.22 4.38 6.78
C MET A 65 7.13 4.39 8.01
N ASN A 66 6.70 3.76 9.10
CA ASN A 66 7.50 3.62 10.31
C ASN A 66 8.73 2.72 10.08
N THR A 67 8.59 1.61 9.35
CA THR A 67 9.73 0.75 9.02
C THR A 67 10.74 1.46 8.11
N ILE A 68 10.27 2.26 7.16
CA ILE A 68 11.15 3.02 6.27
C ILE A 68 11.89 4.13 7.04
N SER A 69 11.25 4.77 8.03
CA SER A 69 11.88 5.83 8.81
C SER A 69 13.00 5.29 9.71
N THR A 70 12.78 4.14 10.36
CA THR A 70 13.82 3.50 11.17
C THR A 70 15.00 3.04 10.32
N LEU A 71 14.73 2.37 9.19
CA LEU A 71 15.78 1.93 8.27
C LEU A 71 16.58 3.09 7.66
N ARG A 72 15.94 4.24 7.40
CA ARG A 72 16.64 5.43 6.92
C ARG A 72 17.57 6.01 7.98
N GLU A 73 17.12 6.06 9.24
CA GLU A 73 17.94 6.58 10.33
C GLU A 73 19.14 5.67 10.62
N GLU A 74 18.94 4.34 10.61
CA GLU A 74 20.03 3.38 10.75
C GLU A 74 21.02 3.46 9.59
N ASN A 75 20.56 3.53 8.34
CA ASN A 75 21.45 3.72 7.19
C ASN A 75 22.23 5.04 7.27
N LYS A 76 21.60 6.12 7.76
CA LYS A 76 22.27 7.40 7.97
C LYS A 76 23.37 7.26 9.02
N LYS A 77 23.09 6.62 10.15
CA LYS A 77 24.09 6.35 11.21
C LYS A 77 25.25 5.50 10.70
N LEU A 78 24.96 4.42 9.98
CA LEU A 78 25.99 3.56 9.39
C LEU A 78 26.84 4.31 8.37
N ARG A 79 26.24 5.15 7.52
CA ARG A 79 27.00 6.00 6.59
C ARG A 79 27.91 6.98 7.32
N THR A 80 27.43 7.62 8.40
CA THR A 80 28.26 8.50 9.21
C THR A 80 29.40 7.75 9.88
N GLN A 81 29.14 6.59 10.48
CA GLN A 81 30.17 5.76 11.12
C GLN A 81 31.21 5.26 10.11
N VAL A 82 30.78 4.79 8.94
CA VAL A 82 31.69 4.36 7.87
C VAL A 82 32.51 5.54 7.36
N ALA A 83 31.88 6.71 7.14
CA ALA A 83 32.60 7.91 6.74
C ALA A 83 33.65 8.33 7.77
N GLU A 84 33.31 8.32 9.07
CA GLU A 84 34.21 8.65 10.16
C GLU A 84 35.37 7.64 10.29
N SER A 85 35.09 6.34 10.17
CA SER A 85 36.13 5.30 10.17
C SER A 85 37.06 5.37 8.94
N CYS A 86 36.50 5.73 7.78
CA CYS A 86 37.27 5.86 6.54
C CYS A 86 38.15 7.12 6.59
N GLN A 87 37.61 8.21 7.11
CA GLN A 87 38.33 9.46 7.32
C GLN A 87 39.50 9.27 8.29
N THR A 88 39.26 8.68 9.46
CA THR A 88 40.31 8.41 10.46
C THR A 88 41.41 7.49 9.93
N SER A 89 41.04 6.40 9.23
CA SER A 89 42.01 5.51 8.61
C SER A 89 42.84 6.21 7.52
N LEU A 90 42.22 7.08 6.72
CA LEU A 90 42.91 7.84 5.68
C LEU A 90 43.88 8.86 6.29
N GLU A 91 43.47 9.54 7.35
CA GLU A 91 44.31 10.51 8.07
C GLU A 91 45.54 9.85 8.68
N GLU A 92 45.39 8.66 9.26
CA GLU A 92 46.52 7.90 9.82
C GLU A 92 47.52 7.47 8.73
N GLU A 93 47.02 6.97 7.58
CA GLU A 93 47.85 6.61 6.43
C GLU A 93 48.63 7.81 5.90
N VAL A 94 47.99 8.98 5.79
CA VAL A 94 48.66 10.23 5.39
C VAL A 94 49.70 10.66 6.42
N ARG A 95 49.42 10.52 7.72
CA ARG A 95 50.37 10.81 8.79
C ARG A 95 51.62 9.94 8.70
N LEU A 96 51.47 8.66 8.37
CA LEU A 96 52.58 7.74 8.17
C LEU A 96 53.39 8.10 6.91
N LEU A 97 52.71 8.46 5.82
CA LEU A 97 53.36 8.88 4.57
C LEU A 97 54.11 10.21 4.73
N LEU A 98 53.59 11.15 5.53
CA LEU A 98 54.26 12.42 5.83
C LEU A 98 55.50 12.25 6.71
N LYS A 99 55.60 11.17 7.50
CA LYS A 99 56.82 10.86 8.27
C LYS A 99 57.95 10.33 7.39
N SER A 100 57.63 9.66 6.29
CA SER A 100 58.63 9.02 5.42
C SER A 100 58.98 9.84 4.17
N SER A 101 58.06 10.69 3.70
CA SER A 101 58.15 11.34 2.38
C SER A 101 57.84 12.83 2.44
N SER A 102 58.23 13.56 1.38
CA SER A 102 57.91 14.99 1.25
C SER A 102 56.41 15.22 1.01
N LYS A 103 55.88 16.37 1.45
CA LYS A 103 54.45 16.72 1.28
C LYS A 103 53.96 16.55 -0.16
N LEU A 104 54.79 16.89 -1.13
CA LEU A 104 54.44 16.87 -2.55
C LEU A 104 54.34 15.42 -3.08
N ASP A 105 55.15 14.51 -2.55
CA ASP A 105 55.10 13.10 -2.89
C ASP A 105 53.88 12.42 -2.26
N VAL A 106 53.50 12.82 -1.06
CA VAL A 106 52.25 12.34 -0.42
C VAL A 106 51.02 12.79 -1.22
N ILE A 107 50.98 14.04 -1.69
CA ILE A 107 49.89 14.54 -2.55
C ILE A 107 49.83 13.75 -3.87
N LYS A 108 50.99 13.47 -4.50
CA LYS A 108 51.07 12.63 -5.70
C LYS A 108 50.56 11.21 -5.42
N HIS A 109 50.95 10.63 -4.28
CA HIS A 109 50.52 9.29 -3.87
C HIS A 109 49.01 9.22 -3.68
N LEU A 110 48.42 10.17 -2.95
CA LEU A 110 46.97 10.25 -2.74
C LEU A 110 46.20 10.39 -4.06
N ARG A 111 46.75 11.16 -5.01
CA ARG A 111 46.14 11.33 -6.32
C ARG A 111 46.14 10.05 -7.15
N THR A 112 47.27 9.33 -7.18
CA THR A 112 47.42 8.14 -8.03
C THR A 112 46.82 6.87 -7.42
N LYS A 113 46.96 6.67 -6.10
CA LYS A 113 46.47 5.48 -5.39
C LYS A 113 45.02 5.59 -4.94
N LYS A 114 44.58 6.75 -4.46
CA LYS A 114 43.23 6.95 -3.90
C LYS A 114 42.29 7.70 -4.84
N GLY A 115 42.78 8.20 -5.98
CA GLY A 115 41.98 8.90 -6.98
C GLY A 115 41.45 10.26 -6.51
N LEU A 116 42.02 10.83 -5.45
CA LEU A 116 41.60 12.12 -4.90
C LEU A 116 41.94 13.26 -5.87
N SER A 117 41.08 14.29 -5.90
CA SER A 117 41.38 15.53 -6.62
C SER A 117 42.60 16.22 -6.01
N ILE A 118 43.31 17.02 -6.82
CA ILE A 118 44.52 17.70 -6.37
C ILE A 118 44.23 18.67 -5.20
N LEU A 119 43.04 19.30 -5.22
CA LEU A 119 42.59 20.22 -4.18
C LEU A 119 42.30 19.47 -2.88
N ASP A 120 41.61 18.34 -2.96
CA ASP A 120 41.24 17.53 -1.79
C ASP A 120 42.48 16.89 -1.15
N ALA A 121 43.38 16.34 -1.97
CA ALA A 121 44.63 15.76 -1.49
C ALA A 121 45.53 16.82 -0.82
N LYS A 122 45.63 18.02 -1.40
CA LYS A 122 46.38 19.12 -0.79
C LYS A 122 45.75 19.56 0.52
N LYS A 123 44.44 19.78 0.54
CA LYS A 123 43.70 20.20 1.73
C LYS A 123 43.86 19.21 2.89
N LEU A 124 43.80 17.91 2.60
CA LEU A 124 43.99 16.84 3.57
C LEU A 124 45.41 16.81 4.15
N VAL A 125 46.43 16.94 3.30
CA VAL A 125 47.83 16.98 3.74
C VAL A 125 48.11 18.24 4.57
N ASP A 126 47.57 19.39 4.15
CA ASP A 126 47.73 20.66 4.85
C ASP A 126 46.99 20.66 6.21
N SER A 127 45.82 20.04 6.32
CA SER A 127 45.10 19.92 7.60
C SER A 127 45.83 19.03 8.61
N ILE A 128 46.46 17.94 8.14
CA ILE A 128 47.20 17.00 9.00
C ILE A 128 48.58 17.56 9.38
N SER A 129 49.23 18.31 8.47
CA SER A 129 50.53 18.94 8.73
C SER A 129 50.47 20.12 9.69
N ASN A 130 49.33 20.81 9.77
CA ASN A 130 49.14 21.98 10.62
C ASN A 130 48.39 21.66 11.92
N SER A 131 48.08 20.38 12.16
CA SER A 131 47.52 19.84 13.41
C SER A 131 48.60 19.22 14.29
#